data_AF-A0A1I1SY73-F1
#
_entry.id   AF-A0A1I1SY73-F1
#
_cell.length_a   1.000
_cell.length_b   1.000
_cell.length_c   1.000
_cell.angle_alpha   90.00
_cell.angle_beta   90.00
_cell.angle_gamma   90.00
#
_symmetry.space_group_name_H-M   'P 1'
#
loop_
_entity.id
_entity.type
_entity.pdbx_description
1 polymer ?
#
loop_
_entity_poly.entity_id
_entity_poly.type
_entity_poly.pdbx_seq_one_letter_code
_entity_poly.pdbx_strand_id
1 'polypeptide(L)' 'MTDPVTVTPLRQRMIEDMTIRRFGEHTQRDYVRQVREFTAFLGLPPDRAEPEDLRRY' A
#
# COMPACT_ATOMS: atom_id res chain seq x y z
N MET A 1 -19.79 10.35 12.02
CA MET A 1 -19.87 8.92 11.67
C MET A 1 -18.72 8.67 10.73
N THR A 2 -17.65 8.05 11.21
CA THR A 2 -16.47 7.76 10.39
C THR A 2 -16.83 6.60 9.48
N ASP A 3 -16.87 6.82 8.16
CA ASP A 3 -17.05 5.74 7.20
C ASP A 3 -16.03 4.63 7.50
N PRO A 4 -16.43 3.35 7.56
CA PRO A 4 -15.46 2.26 7.69
C PRO A 4 -14.50 2.42 6.53
N VAL A 5 -13.20 2.56 6.83
CA VAL A 5 -12.16 2.69 5.80
C VAL A 5 -12.33 1.52 4.85
N THR A 6 -12.91 1.75 3.67
CA THR A 6 -13.12 0.72 2.66
C THR A 6 -11.74 0.19 2.30
N VAL A 7 -11.40 -0.99 2.80
CA VAL A 7 -10.10 -1.60 2.54
C VAL A 7 -10.11 -2.04 1.08
N THR A 8 -9.19 -1.48 0.29
CA THR A 8 -9.08 -1.88 -1.12
C THR A 8 -8.62 -3.34 -1.20
N PRO A 9 -9.02 -4.10 -2.23
CA PRO A 9 -8.56 -5.48 -2.42
C PRO A 9 -7.04 -5.60 -2.44
N LEU A 10 -6.34 -4.62 -3.03
CA LEU A 10 -4.88 -4.58 -3.03
C LEU A 10 -4.30 -4.44 -1.60
N ARG A 11 -4.89 -3.58 -0.76
CA ARG A 11 -4.44 -3.41 0.62
C ARG A 11 -4.64 -4.68 1.43
N GLN A 12 -5.76 -5.40 1.25
CA GLN A 12 -5.96 -6.69 1.90
C GLN A 12 -4.89 -7.70 1.49
N ARG A 13 -4.64 -7.82 0.17
CA ARG A 13 -3.65 -8.76 -0.35
C ARG A 13 -2.24 -8.47 0.13
N MET A 14 -1.83 -7.20 0.19
CA MET A 14 -0.56 -6.81 0.78
C MET A 14 -0.41 -7.30 2.23
N ILE A 15 -1.45 -7.11 3.05
CA ILE A 15 -1.44 -7.53 4.46
C ILE A 15 -1.39 -9.06 4.57
N GLU A 16 -2.18 -9.77 3.78
CA GLU A 16 -2.18 -11.24 3.73
C GLU A 16 -0.80 -11.79 3.33
N ASP A 17 -0.21 -11.26 2.25
CA ASP A 17 1.11 -11.68 1.77
C ASP A 17 2.20 -11.45 2.82
N MET A 18 2.18 -10.30 3.50
CA MET A 18 3.13 -10.00 4.57
C MET A 18 2.90 -10.85 5.82
N THR A 19 1.64 -11.20 6.12
CA THR A 19 1.28 -12.10 7.23
C THR A 19 1.78 -13.52 6.97
N ILE A 20 1.59 -14.04 5.74
CA ILE A 20 2.12 -15.35 5.33
C ILE A 20 3.65 -15.39 5.47
N ARG A 21 4.33 -14.28 5.13
CA ARG A 21 5.78 -14.11 5.27
C ARG A 21 6.24 -13.80 6.72
N ARG A 22 5.32 -13.75 7.68
CA ARG A 22 5.55 -13.47 9.10
C ARG A 22 6.24 -12.12 9.37
N PHE A 23 5.92 -11.10 8.59
CA PHE A 23 6.38 -9.75 8.87
C PHE A 23 5.71 -9.21 10.14
N GLY A 24 6.47 -8.50 10.97
CA GLY A 24 5.93 -7.86 12.17
C GLY A 24 4.92 -6.76 11.84
N GLU A 25 3.98 -6.51 12.74
CA GLU A 25 2.89 -5.53 12.54
C GLU A 25 3.40 -4.13 12.19
N HIS A 26 4.54 -3.72 12.78
CA HIS A 26 5.17 -2.45 12.46
C HIS A 26 5.58 -2.38 10.98
N THR A 27 6.26 -3.42 10.49
CA THR A 27 6.67 -3.54 9.09
C THR A 27 5.46 -3.55 8.17
N GLN A 28 4.41 -4.31 8.51
CA GLN A 28 3.18 -4.34 7.71
C GLN A 28 2.55 -2.94 7.57
N ARG A 29 2.46 -2.21 8.69
CA ARG A 29 1.92 -0.85 8.71
C ARG A 29 2.78 0.11 7.89
N ASP A 30 4.10 0.03 8.01
CA ASP A 30 5.03 0.90 7.27
C ASP A 30 4.93 0.66 5.76
N TYR A 31 4.86 -0.60 5.31
CA TYR A 31 4.70 -0.92 3.89
C TYR A 31 3.39 -0.35 3.32
N VAL A 32 2.28 -0.52 4.05
CA VAL A 32 0.99 0.04 3.64
C VAL A 32 1.02 1.57 3.61
N ARG A 33 1.70 2.20 4.58
CA ARG A 33 1.89 3.67 4.58
C ARG A 33 2.71 4.10 3.37
N GLN A 34 3.80 3.42 3.06
CA GLN A 34 4.68 3.77 1.94
C GLN A 34 3.94 3.72 0.61
N VAL A 35 3.12 2.68 0.36
CA VAL A 35 2.31 2.59 -0.86
C VAL A 35 1.28 3.72 -0.92
N ARG A 36 0.64 4.06 0.20
CA ARG A 36 -0.30 5.19 0.24
C ARG A 36 0.41 6.50 -0.12
N GLU A 37 1.58 6.76 0.45
CA GLU A 37 2.37 7.98 0.18
C GLU A 37 2.84 8.03 -1.28
N PHE A 38 3.31 6.91 -1.81
CA PHE A 38 3.69 6.78 -3.22
C PHE A 38 2.51 7.09 -4.17
N THR A 39 1.33 6.52 -3.91
CA THR A 39 0.14 6.82 -4.73
C THR A 39 -0.33 8.27 -4.61
N ALA A 40 -0.13 8.89 -3.45
CA ALA A 40 -0.42 10.31 -3.26
C ALA A 40 0.57 11.20 -4.04
N PHE A 41 1.85 10.82 -4.09
CA PHE A 41 2.87 11.48 -4.91
C PHE A 41 2.55 11.39 -6.41
N LEU A 42 2.13 10.21 -6.89
CA LEU A 42 1.79 10.02 -8.30
C LEU A 42 0.44 10.61 -8.71
N GLY A 43 -0.49 10.80 -7.76
CA GLY A 43 -1.89 11.15 -8.07
C GLY A 43 -2.63 10.04 -8.83
N LEU A 44 -2.09 8.82 -8.82
CA LEU A 44 -2.59 7.66 -9.55
C LEU A 44 -2.75 6.47 -8.60
N PRO A 45 -3.71 5.57 -8.87
CA PRO A 45 -3.83 4.35 -8.11
C PRO A 45 -2.62 3.43 -8.38
N PRO A 46 -2.23 2.61 -7.40
CA PRO A 46 -0.96 1.86 -7.42
C PRO A 46 -0.86 0.83 -8.54
N ASP A 47 -1.99 0.33 -9.06
CA ASP A 47 -2.07 -0.58 -10.20
C ASP A 47 -1.71 0.09 -11.55
N ARG A 48 -1.60 1.43 -11.58
CA ARG A 48 -1.21 2.21 -12.76
C ARG A 48 0.20 2.80 -12.65
N ALA A 49 0.93 2.49 -11.58
CA ALA A 49 2.31 2.94 -11.43
C ALA A 49 3.24 2.15 -12.35
N GLU A 50 4.08 2.85 -13.09
CA GLU A 50 5.10 2.24 -13.94
C GLU A 50 6.45 2.14 -13.21
N PRO A 51 7.37 1.25 -13.64
CA PRO A 51 8.68 1.13 -13.01
C PRO A 51 9.49 2.43 -12.97
N GLU A 52 9.28 3.33 -13.93
CA GLU A 52 9.93 4.64 -13.95
C GLU A 52 9.39 5.57 -12.84
N ASP A 53 8.13 5.41 -12.42
CA ASP A 53 7.56 6.19 -11.34
C ASP A 53 8.21 5.88 -10.00
N LEU A 54 8.68 4.63 -9.79
CA LEU A 54 9.47 4.25 -8.63
C LEU A 54 10.86 4.90 -8.61
N ARG A 55 11.42 5.27 -9.77
CA ARG A 55 12.72 5.98 -9.83
C ARG A 55 12.58 7.47 -9.54
N ARG A 56 11.38 8.03 -9.78
CA ARG A 56 11.05 9.44 -9.56
C ARG A 56 10.67 9.75 -8.12
N TYR A 57 10.20 8.74 -7.39
CA TYR A 57 9.85 8.79 -5.97
C TYR A 57 11.09 8.61 -5.10
#